data_AF-A0A523RBW0-F1
#
_entry.id   AF-A0A523RBW0-F1
#
_cell.length_a   1.000
_cell.length_b   1.000
_cell.length_c   1.000
_cell.angle_alpha   90.00
_cell.angle_beta   90.00
_cell.angle_gamma   90.00
#
_symmetry.space_group_name_H-M   'P 1'
#
loop_
_entity.id
_entity.type
_entity.pdbx_description
1 polymer ?
#
loop_
_entity_poly.entity_id
_entity_poly.type
_entity_poly.pdbx_seq_one_letter_code
_entity_poly.pdbx_strand_id
1 'polypeptide(L)'
;MSSDFKVYKLRYSGNFEEIPQEELTNNLTLFNVLIFYIPDLKRMYVWMGKKAAQSLKRHIPQIRGAISRKYSELKILRNITIESGLEPPEFLNIIGIEKEILKSNIKTLEVKLLPVLSEINRLKEKSDKFFIANNYGEAIELAQKIVNLARDIKDYSLEQDQINFINEAHIRARASEILKEIEQVSKEKTKKFNQFLEAENYEEARTVVEEFKQKYADKYELSSIPLAQQLLLKEENMVYKIKIEQDKILKDIENFSEKMGKSRNIIFLKQTKKFLATIQKSSLKYFDKRIKDKIDMLKSKYRSVNNELYNKIRNLCESAIDYIKIGEFTNALRIYEEIEQNLELNNSQKAGE
;
A
#
# COMPACT_ATOMS: atom_id res chain seq x y z
N MET A 1 -32.76 57.04 30.45
CA MET A 1 -32.24 57.73 29.25
C MET A 1 -31.47 56.69 28.46
N SER A 2 -31.94 56.27 27.28
CA SER A 2 -31.20 55.32 26.45
C SER A 2 -30.06 56.08 25.78
N SER A 3 -28.83 55.80 26.20
CA SER A 3 -27.65 56.32 25.53
C SER A 3 -27.60 55.71 24.12
N ASP A 4 -27.49 56.51 23.07
CA ASP A 4 -27.25 55.99 21.73
C ASP A 4 -25.80 55.50 21.66
N PHE A 5 -25.57 54.19 21.56
CA PHE A 5 -24.24 53.60 21.46
C PHE A 5 -24.19 52.52 20.37
N LYS A 6 -23.03 52.39 19.75
CA LYS A 6 -22.78 51.35 18.74
C LYS A 6 -21.98 50.20 19.34
N VAL A 7 -22.33 48.97 18.99
CA VAL A 7 -21.65 47.75 19.46
C VAL A 7 -21.07 47.02 18.28
N TYR A 8 -19.81 46.61 18.40
CA TYR A 8 -19.15 45.79 17.41
C TYR A 8 -18.56 44.53 18.04
N LYS A 9 -18.73 43.40 17.37
CA LYS A 9 -18.04 42.14 17.70
C LYS A 9 -16.69 42.11 16.99
N LEU A 10 -15.63 41.77 17.73
CA LEU A 10 -14.36 41.38 17.12
C LEU A 10 -14.44 39.92 16.65
N ARG A 11 -14.21 39.69 15.36
CA ARG A 11 -14.07 38.34 14.80
C ARG A 11 -12.61 37.88 14.83
N TYR A 12 -12.39 36.57 14.74
CA TYR A 12 -11.04 35.96 14.71
C TYR A 12 -10.16 36.44 13.54
N SER A 13 -10.78 36.93 12.47
CA SER A 13 -10.09 37.57 11.33
C SER A 13 -9.56 38.98 11.63
N GLY A 14 -9.87 39.55 12.80
CA GLY A 14 -9.57 40.94 13.15
C GLY A 14 -10.58 41.96 12.64
N ASN A 15 -11.62 41.51 11.92
CA ASN A 15 -12.70 42.37 11.43
C ASN A 15 -13.76 42.66 12.50
N PHE A 16 -14.45 43.79 12.32
CA PHE A 16 -15.55 44.24 13.18
C PHE A 16 -16.89 44.06 12.50
N GLU A 17 -17.83 43.49 13.21
CA GLU A 17 -19.23 43.32 12.80
C GLU A 17 -20.12 44.07 13.78
N GLU A 18 -20.98 44.95 13.26
CA GLU A 18 -21.94 45.68 14.09
C GLU A 18 -23.02 44.73 14.58
N ILE A 19 -23.33 44.81 15.87
CA ILE A 19 -24.34 43.98 16.52
C ILE A 19 -25.52 44.87 16.90
N PRO A 20 -26.77 44.48 16.57
CA PRO A 20 -27.95 45.15 17.08
C PRO A 20 -27.96 45.17 18.61
N GLN A 21 -28.41 46.27 19.22
CA GLN A 21 -28.47 46.40 20.69
C GLN A 21 -29.36 45.32 21.33
N GLU A 22 -30.40 44.87 20.63
CA GLU A 22 -31.31 43.80 21.04
C GLU A 22 -30.59 42.45 21.28
N GLU A 23 -29.47 42.21 20.59
CA GLU A 23 -28.67 40.99 20.72
C GLU A 23 -27.50 41.14 21.70
N LEU A 24 -27.37 42.29 22.37
CA LEU A 24 -26.22 42.61 23.20
C LEU A 24 -26.00 41.57 24.31
N THR A 25 -27.06 41.22 25.03
CA THR A 25 -27.01 40.26 26.14
C THR A 25 -26.54 38.88 25.68
N ASN A 26 -26.95 38.45 24.47
CA ASN A 26 -26.54 37.17 23.89
C ASN A 26 -25.07 37.16 23.46
N ASN A 27 -24.50 38.34 23.18
CA ASN A 27 -23.12 38.48 22.74
C ASN A 27 -22.13 38.75 23.88
N LEU A 28 -22.60 39.11 25.08
CA LEU A 28 -21.80 39.21 26.30
C LEU A 28 -21.47 37.83 26.88
N THR A 29 -20.61 37.09 26.17
CA THR A 29 -20.20 35.73 26.52
C THR A 29 -18.76 35.69 27.02
N LEU A 30 -18.39 34.59 27.69
CA LEU A 30 -17.04 34.35 28.19
C LEU A 30 -15.94 34.40 27.11
N PHE A 31 -16.29 34.24 25.83
CA PHE A 31 -15.34 34.03 24.74
C PHE A 31 -15.22 35.23 23.79
N ASN A 32 -16.18 36.16 23.83
CA ASN A 32 -16.24 37.27 22.89
C ASN A 32 -15.40 38.46 23.35
N VAL A 33 -15.01 39.29 22.38
CA VAL A 33 -14.52 40.65 22.60
C VAL A 33 -15.46 41.61 21.89
N LEU A 34 -16.05 42.54 22.64
CA LEU A 34 -17.03 43.51 22.17
C LEU A 34 -16.47 44.92 22.29
N ILE A 35 -16.78 45.77 21.32
CA ILE A 35 -16.39 47.17 21.28
C ILE A 35 -17.64 48.02 21.37
N PHE A 36 -17.71 48.90 22.36
CA PHE A 36 -18.81 49.84 22.55
C PHE A 36 -18.29 51.23 22.25
N TYR A 37 -18.93 51.93 21.33
CA TYR A 37 -18.65 53.34 21.06
C TYR A 37 -19.81 54.20 21.52
N ILE A 38 -19.50 55.21 22.34
CA ILE A 38 -20.46 56.18 22.85
C ILE A 38 -20.14 57.53 22.20
N PRO A 39 -20.95 57.98 21.22
CA PRO A 39 -20.69 59.21 20.46
C PRO A 39 -20.57 60.44 21.36
N ASP A 40 -21.51 60.64 22.28
CA ASP A 40 -21.57 61.85 23.13
C ASP A 40 -20.33 62.01 24.02
N LEU A 41 -19.80 60.89 24.51
CA LEU A 41 -18.60 60.86 25.35
C LEU A 41 -17.31 60.75 24.55
N LYS A 42 -17.41 60.55 23.23
CA LYS A 42 -16.27 60.22 22.33
C LYS A 42 -15.40 59.12 22.93
N ARG A 43 -16.04 58.12 23.55
CA ARG A 43 -15.40 57.11 24.38
C ARG A 43 -15.64 55.73 23.79
N MET A 44 -14.58 54.93 23.77
CA MET A 44 -14.62 53.54 23.34
C MET A 44 -14.33 52.63 24.53
N TYR A 45 -15.18 51.64 24.74
CA TYR A 45 -14.95 50.54 25.67
C TYR A 45 -14.70 49.25 24.89
N VAL A 46 -13.67 48.51 25.27
CA VAL A 46 -13.41 47.16 24.76
C VAL A 46 -13.71 46.19 25.90
N TRP A 47 -14.88 45.56 25.86
CA TRP A 47 -15.24 44.52 26.81
C TRP A 47 -14.67 43.18 26.36
N MET A 48 -14.00 42.48 27.26
CA MET A 48 -13.31 41.22 26.98
C MET A 48 -13.86 40.11 27.89
N GLY A 49 -14.42 39.08 27.29
CA GLY A 49 -14.78 37.84 27.98
C GLY A 49 -13.57 37.22 28.68
N LYS A 50 -13.78 36.70 29.90
CA LYS A 50 -12.72 36.13 30.77
C LYS A 50 -11.94 34.98 30.11
N LYS A 51 -12.57 34.26 29.17
CA LYS A 51 -12.02 33.13 28.41
C LYS A 51 -11.84 33.45 26.92
N ALA A 52 -11.84 34.73 26.53
CA ALA A 52 -11.56 35.11 25.15
C ALA A 52 -10.22 34.53 24.67
N ALA A 53 -10.22 33.97 23.47
CA ALA A 53 -9.05 33.32 22.90
C ALA A 53 -7.87 34.28 22.74
N GLN A 54 -6.63 33.78 22.87
CA GLN A 54 -5.43 34.61 22.75
C GLN A 54 -5.29 35.28 21.38
N SER A 55 -5.78 34.63 20.32
CA SER A 55 -5.85 35.20 18.97
C SER A 55 -6.69 36.49 18.93
N LEU A 56 -7.84 36.53 19.59
CA LEU A 56 -8.67 37.74 19.70
C LEU A 56 -7.97 38.81 20.55
N LYS A 57 -7.36 38.42 21.67
CA LYS A 57 -6.66 39.35 22.57
C LYS A 57 -5.52 40.09 21.89
N ARG A 58 -4.82 39.44 20.95
CA ARG A 58 -3.72 40.06 20.17
C ARG A 58 -4.16 41.24 19.32
N HIS A 59 -5.44 41.32 18.94
CA HIS A 59 -5.96 42.44 18.16
C HIS A 59 -6.35 43.66 19.00
N ILE A 60 -6.54 43.50 20.33
CA ILE A 60 -6.99 44.57 21.24
C ILE A 60 -6.15 45.86 21.12
N PRO A 61 -4.80 45.81 21.10
CA PRO A 61 -3.98 47.01 20.97
C PRO A 61 -4.24 47.81 19.68
N GLN A 62 -4.71 47.14 18.63
CA GLN A 62 -4.94 47.72 17.31
C GLN A 62 -6.38 48.17 17.08
N ILE A 63 -7.33 47.80 17.96
CA ILE A 63 -8.76 48.05 17.77
C ILE A 63 -9.06 49.52 17.53
N ARG A 64 -8.51 50.43 18.33
CA ARG A 64 -8.74 51.88 18.17
C ARG A 64 -8.37 52.36 16.77
N GLY A 65 -7.17 52.01 16.31
CA GLY A 65 -6.70 52.42 14.98
C GLY A 65 -7.45 51.74 13.85
N ALA A 66 -7.98 50.53 14.06
CA ALA A 66 -8.76 49.82 13.06
C ALA A 66 -10.20 50.35 12.96
N ILE A 67 -10.85 50.65 14.10
CA ILE A 67 -12.16 51.31 14.17
C ILE A 67 -12.08 52.71 13.56
N SER A 68 -11.10 53.54 13.94
CA SER A 68 -10.95 54.89 13.37
C SER A 68 -10.64 54.89 11.86
N ARG A 69 -10.04 53.83 11.32
CA ARG A 69 -9.84 53.67 9.87
C ARG A 69 -11.13 53.25 9.16
N LYS A 70 -11.87 52.31 9.73
CA LYS A 70 -13.11 51.77 9.15
C LYS A 70 -14.27 52.76 9.27
N TYR A 71 -14.30 53.54 10.34
CA TYR A 71 -15.34 54.51 10.67
C TYR A 71 -14.70 55.85 11.02
N SER A 72 -14.22 56.55 9.98
CA SER A 72 -13.48 57.82 10.09
C SER A 72 -14.27 58.95 10.79
N GLU A 73 -15.59 58.84 10.81
CA GLU A 73 -16.51 59.76 11.47
C GLU A 73 -16.47 59.64 13.01
N LEU A 74 -16.01 58.51 13.56
CA LEU A 74 -15.97 58.27 15.00
C LEU A 74 -14.74 58.92 15.62
N LYS A 75 -14.94 60.02 16.32
CA LYS A 75 -13.89 60.67 17.13
C LYS A 75 -13.75 59.92 18.45
N ILE A 76 -12.59 59.28 18.67
CA ILE A 76 -12.28 58.51 19.90
C ILE A 76 -11.22 59.25 20.72
N LEU A 77 -11.63 59.84 21.85
CA LEU A 77 -10.74 60.54 22.78
C LEU A 77 -10.12 59.61 23.82
N ARG A 78 -10.89 58.64 24.31
CA ARG A 78 -10.44 57.69 25.34
C ARG A 78 -10.84 56.26 24.97
N ASN A 79 -9.94 55.32 25.21
CA ASN A 79 -10.14 53.88 25.03
C ASN A 79 -9.92 53.17 26.37
N ILE A 80 -10.88 52.36 26.79
CA ILE A 80 -10.84 51.63 28.06
C ILE A 80 -11.11 50.16 27.79
N THR A 81 -10.20 49.28 28.21
CA THR A 81 -10.42 47.83 28.16
C THR A 81 -11.01 47.37 29.49
N ILE A 82 -12.11 46.63 29.44
CA ILE A 82 -12.82 46.08 30.60
C ILE A 82 -12.76 44.57 30.50
N GLU A 83 -12.25 43.90 31.53
CA GLU A 83 -12.37 42.46 31.65
C GLU A 83 -13.72 42.06 32.25
N SER A 84 -14.27 40.97 31.75
CA SER A 84 -15.51 40.40 32.24
C SER A 84 -15.46 40.13 33.74
N GLY A 85 -16.43 40.66 34.49
CA GLY A 85 -16.51 40.61 35.95
C GLY A 85 -15.92 41.84 36.67
N LEU A 86 -15.20 42.70 35.94
CA LEU A 86 -14.61 43.96 36.46
C LEU A 86 -15.30 45.20 35.85
N GLU A 87 -16.56 45.07 35.44
CA GLU A 87 -17.31 46.16 34.81
C GLU A 87 -17.57 47.32 35.78
N PRO A 88 -17.17 48.56 35.43
CA PRO A 88 -17.52 49.74 36.20
C PRO A 88 -19.04 49.99 36.19
N PRO A 89 -19.63 50.49 37.29
CA PRO A 89 -21.06 50.83 37.32
C PRO A 89 -21.49 51.80 36.21
N GLU A 90 -20.63 52.78 35.88
CA GLU A 90 -20.86 53.73 34.79
C GLU A 90 -21.06 53.02 33.44
N PHE A 91 -20.23 52.02 33.14
CA PHE A 91 -20.32 51.26 31.88
C PHE A 91 -21.63 50.45 31.81
N LEU A 92 -21.99 49.78 32.90
CA LEU A 92 -23.22 48.98 32.97
C LEU A 92 -24.48 49.83 32.82
N ASN A 93 -24.49 51.01 33.44
CA ASN A 93 -25.58 51.99 33.31
C ASN A 93 -25.72 52.49 31.87
N ILE A 94 -24.61 52.73 31.18
CA ILE A 94 -24.60 53.19 29.79
C ILE A 94 -25.22 52.15 28.85
N ILE A 95 -24.83 50.88 29.00
CA ILE A 95 -25.30 49.79 28.13
C ILE A 95 -26.68 49.24 28.54
N GLY A 96 -27.25 49.76 29.64
CA GLY A 96 -28.58 49.38 30.11
C GLY A 96 -28.67 47.95 30.66
N ILE A 97 -27.57 47.38 31.17
CA ILE A 97 -27.54 46.01 31.71
C ILE A 97 -27.29 46.05 33.21
N GLU A 98 -28.20 45.45 33.97
CA GLU A 98 -28.01 45.29 35.40
C GLU A 98 -26.86 44.31 35.69
N LYS A 99 -26.01 44.68 36.66
CA LYS A 99 -24.84 43.90 37.06
C LYS A 99 -25.18 42.46 37.42
N GLU A 100 -26.30 42.25 38.11
CA GLU A 100 -26.70 40.92 38.57
C GLU A 100 -27.23 40.04 37.44
N ILE A 101 -27.88 40.62 36.42
CA ILE A 101 -28.28 39.91 35.20
C ILE A 101 -27.04 39.45 34.42
N LEU A 102 -26.06 40.33 34.25
CA LEU A 102 -24.80 39.99 33.58
C LEU A 102 -24.02 38.90 34.32
N LYS A 103 -23.89 39.02 35.65
CA LYS A 103 -23.25 38.00 36.49
C LYS A 103 -23.98 36.66 36.42
N SER A 104 -25.31 36.65 36.50
CA SER A 104 -26.12 35.43 36.43
C SER A 104 -25.97 34.73 35.07
N ASN A 105 -25.99 35.50 33.98
CA ASN A 105 -25.77 34.99 32.63
C ASN A 105 -24.37 34.41 32.46
N ILE A 106 -23.33 35.15 32.89
CA ILE A 106 -21.94 34.68 32.83
C ILE A 106 -21.76 33.43 33.70
N LYS A 107 -22.32 33.39 34.91
CA LYS A 107 -22.27 32.23 35.80
C LYS A 107 -22.99 31.02 35.21
N THR A 108 -24.13 31.23 34.57
CA THR A 108 -24.86 30.16 33.86
C THR A 108 -24.03 29.62 32.70
N LEU A 109 -23.34 30.49 31.95
CA LEU A 109 -22.42 30.09 30.90
C LEU A 109 -21.19 29.36 31.47
N GLU A 110 -20.61 29.80 32.59
CA GLU A 110 -19.50 29.10 33.26
C GLU A 110 -19.93 27.70 33.74
N VAL A 111 -21.10 27.58 34.39
CA VAL A 111 -21.60 26.29 34.92
C VAL A 111 -22.00 25.33 33.80
N LYS A 112 -22.57 25.80 32.68
CA LYS A 112 -23.01 24.94 31.59
C LYS A 112 -21.93 24.63 30.56
N LEU A 113 -21.13 25.61 30.13
CA LEU A 113 -20.15 25.40 29.05
C LEU A 113 -18.82 24.82 29.53
N LEU A 114 -18.31 25.16 30.72
CA LEU A 114 -16.99 24.67 31.15
C LEU A 114 -16.93 23.14 31.30
N PRO A 115 -17.93 22.47 31.89
CA PRO A 115 -17.93 21.00 31.95
C PRO A 115 -17.95 20.37 30.56
N VAL A 116 -18.74 20.93 29.63
CA VAL A 116 -18.84 20.46 28.25
C VAL A 116 -17.51 20.61 27.51
N LEU A 117 -16.85 21.78 27.62
CA LEU A 117 -15.53 22.01 27.00
C LEU A 117 -14.43 21.11 27.59
N SER A 118 -14.47 20.87 28.90
CA SER A 118 -13.55 19.93 29.56
C SER A 118 -13.74 18.51 29.04
N GLU A 119 -14.99 18.07 28.91
CA GLU A 119 -15.33 16.75 28.39
C GLU A 119 -14.93 16.62 26.91
N ILE A 120 -15.16 17.64 26.09
CA ILE A 120 -14.70 17.70 24.69
C ILE A 120 -13.18 17.47 24.61
N ASN A 121 -12.38 18.19 25.41
CA ASN A 121 -10.93 18.04 25.41
C ASN A 121 -10.50 16.63 25.82
N ARG A 122 -11.10 16.08 26.88
CA ARG A 122 -10.84 14.71 27.34
C ARG A 122 -11.17 13.66 26.27
N LEU A 123 -12.30 13.81 25.59
CA LEU A 123 -12.71 12.92 24.51
C LEU A 123 -11.78 13.04 23.30
N LYS A 124 -11.34 14.26 22.96
CA LYS A 124 -10.42 14.52 21.85
C LYS A 124 -9.09 13.81 22.06
N GLU A 125 -8.47 13.97 23.24
CA GLU A 125 -7.22 13.28 23.58
C GLU A 125 -7.34 11.75 23.49
N LYS A 126 -8.49 11.19 23.88
CA LYS A 126 -8.74 9.75 23.77
C LYS A 126 -8.95 9.31 22.32
N SER A 127 -9.73 10.09 21.55
CA SER A 127 -9.98 9.85 20.13
C SER A 127 -8.67 9.80 19.34
N ASP A 128 -7.80 10.79 19.56
CA ASP A 128 -6.48 10.88 18.90
C ASP A 128 -5.61 9.67 19.25
N LYS A 129 -5.60 9.23 20.51
CA LYS A 129 -4.88 8.01 20.94
C LYS A 129 -5.37 6.76 20.21
N PHE A 130 -6.69 6.58 20.11
CA PHE A 130 -7.26 5.44 19.38
C PHE A 130 -6.96 5.51 17.88
N PHE A 131 -7.01 6.70 17.28
CA PHE A 131 -6.68 6.90 15.87
C PHE A 131 -5.22 6.55 15.57
N ILE A 132 -4.28 7.01 16.41
CA ILE A 132 -2.84 6.68 16.29
C ILE A 132 -2.61 5.18 16.48
N ALA A 133 -3.36 4.53 17.37
CA ALA A 133 -3.32 3.09 17.58
C ALA A 133 -4.03 2.28 16.47
N ASN A 134 -4.51 2.94 15.40
CA ASN A 134 -5.30 2.36 14.31
C ASN A 134 -6.62 1.70 14.77
N ASN A 135 -7.12 2.08 15.93
CA ASN A 135 -8.41 1.63 16.45
C ASN A 135 -9.51 2.61 16.03
N TYR A 136 -9.79 2.61 14.73
CA TYR A 136 -10.61 3.66 14.11
C TYR A 136 -12.08 3.64 14.56
N GLY A 137 -12.63 2.47 14.91
CA GLY A 137 -14.02 2.36 15.39
C GLY A 137 -14.26 3.19 16.65
N GLU A 138 -13.42 3.00 17.66
CA GLU A 138 -13.47 3.71 18.93
C GLU A 138 -13.14 5.20 18.76
N ALA A 139 -12.22 5.54 17.85
CA ALA A 139 -11.95 6.94 17.50
C ALA A 139 -13.20 7.62 16.91
N ILE A 140 -13.92 6.95 16.00
CA ILE A 140 -15.17 7.45 15.41
C ILE A 140 -16.26 7.63 16.48
N GLU A 141 -16.45 6.65 17.36
CA GLU A 141 -17.45 6.74 18.44
C GLU A 141 -17.20 7.93 19.37
N LEU A 142 -15.93 8.18 19.74
CA LEU A 142 -15.57 9.31 20.57
C LEU A 142 -15.73 10.64 19.83
N ALA A 143 -15.30 10.72 18.58
CA ALA A 143 -15.49 11.92 17.75
C ALA A 143 -16.98 12.25 17.57
N GLN A 144 -17.85 11.25 17.42
CA GLN A 144 -19.30 11.45 17.33
C GLN A 144 -19.89 12.02 18.63
N LYS A 145 -19.37 11.62 19.80
CA LYS A 145 -19.73 12.24 21.09
C LYS A 145 -19.31 13.71 21.13
N ILE A 146 -18.12 14.05 20.62
CA ILE A 146 -17.65 15.43 20.53
C ILE A 146 -18.54 16.26 19.60
N VAL A 147 -18.97 15.71 18.45
CA VAL A 147 -19.94 16.36 17.54
C VAL A 147 -21.23 16.74 18.27
N ASN A 148 -21.78 15.82 19.06
CA ASN A 148 -23.00 16.09 19.81
C ASN A 148 -22.80 17.19 20.87
N LEU A 149 -21.69 17.14 21.61
CA LEU A 149 -21.34 18.20 22.58
C LEU A 149 -21.10 19.55 21.90
N ALA A 150 -20.49 19.57 20.71
CA ALA A 150 -20.28 20.77 19.92
C ALA A 150 -21.61 21.40 19.46
N ARG A 151 -22.58 20.57 19.06
CA ARG A 151 -23.95 21.02 18.74
C ARG A 151 -24.66 21.62 19.94
N ASP A 152 -24.53 21.01 21.11
CA ASP A 152 -25.14 21.50 22.35
C ASP A 152 -24.67 22.92 22.72
N ILE A 153 -23.40 23.23 22.42
CA ILE A 153 -22.81 24.56 22.65
C ILE A 153 -22.83 25.46 21.42
N LYS A 154 -23.41 25.00 20.30
CA LYS A 154 -23.45 25.69 19.00
C LYS A 154 -22.07 26.07 18.44
N ASP A 155 -21.07 25.24 18.68
CA ASP A 155 -19.72 25.37 18.10
C ASP A 155 -19.63 24.63 16.75
N TYR A 156 -20.14 25.28 15.71
CA TYR A 156 -20.18 24.73 14.36
C TYR A 156 -18.78 24.46 13.77
N SER A 157 -17.74 25.17 14.23
CA SER A 157 -16.37 24.95 13.76
C SER A 157 -15.86 23.60 14.28
N LEU A 158 -16.01 23.36 15.58
CA LEU A 158 -15.61 22.10 16.19
C LEU A 158 -16.42 20.92 15.64
N GLU A 159 -17.72 21.11 15.42
CA GLU A 159 -18.57 20.10 14.76
C GLU A 159 -17.98 19.68 13.41
N GLN A 160 -17.68 20.66 12.54
CA GLN A 160 -17.16 20.36 11.21
C GLN A 160 -15.77 19.70 11.26
N ASP A 161 -14.89 20.14 12.15
CA ASP A 161 -13.58 19.53 12.35
C ASP A 161 -13.69 18.05 12.73
N GLN A 162 -14.63 17.70 13.62
CA GLN A 162 -14.83 16.32 14.03
C GLN A 162 -15.51 15.48 12.95
N ILE A 163 -16.41 16.05 12.13
CA ILE A 163 -16.98 15.36 10.96
C ILE A 163 -15.87 15.00 9.96
N ASN A 164 -14.95 15.93 9.70
CA ASN A 164 -13.81 15.68 8.81
C ASN A 164 -12.91 14.56 9.37
N PHE A 165 -12.64 14.59 10.67
CA PHE A 165 -11.89 13.53 11.37
C PHE A 165 -12.57 12.16 11.25
N ILE A 166 -13.89 12.09 11.45
CA ILE A 166 -14.67 10.85 11.29
C ILE A 166 -14.56 10.31 9.86
N ASN A 167 -14.67 11.17 8.86
CA ASN A 167 -14.52 10.79 7.46
C ASN A 167 -13.13 10.23 7.17
N GLU A 168 -12.07 10.87 7.68
CA GLU A 168 -10.71 10.37 7.56
C GLU A 168 -10.54 8.99 8.24
N ALA A 169 -11.07 8.84 9.46
CA ALA A 169 -11.03 7.59 10.19
C ALA A 169 -11.74 6.45 9.44
N HIS A 170 -12.88 6.72 8.80
CA HIS A 170 -13.56 5.74 7.94
C HIS A 170 -12.73 5.33 6.72
N ILE A 171 -12.06 6.29 6.07
CA ILE A 171 -11.18 6.00 4.93
C ILE A 171 -10.02 5.10 5.37
N ARG A 172 -9.37 5.42 6.50
CA ARG A 172 -8.27 4.61 7.04
C ARG A 172 -8.72 3.24 7.52
N ALA A 173 -9.90 3.13 8.12
CA ALA A 173 -10.49 1.86 8.54
C ALA A 173 -10.66 0.91 7.35
N ARG A 174 -11.30 1.39 6.27
CA ARG A 174 -11.48 0.61 5.04
C ARG A 174 -10.15 0.21 4.41
N ALA A 175 -9.19 1.13 4.36
CA ALA A 175 -7.85 0.82 3.86
C ALA A 175 -7.17 -0.30 4.69
N SER A 176 -7.30 -0.25 6.02
CA SER A 176 -6.78 -1.30 6.91
C SER A 176 -7.45 -2.65 6.69
N GLU A 177 -8.78 -2.68 6.49
CA GLU A 177 -9.51 -3.92 6.18
C GLU A 177 -9.05 -4.55 4.86
N ILE A 178 -8.92 -3.73 3.81
CA ILE A 178 -8.42 -4.18 2.51
C ILE A 178 -7.00 -4.73 2.64
N LEU A 179 -6.11 -4.04 3.37
CA LEU A 179 -4.75 -4.53 3.62
C LEU A 179 -4.76 -5.89 4.33
N LYS A 180 -5.58 -6.05 5.38
CA LYS A 180 -5.74 -7.34 6.08
C LYS A 180 -6.26 -8.44 5.15
N GLU A 181 -7.21 -8.13 4.27
CA GLU A 181 -7.71 -9.09 3.28
C GLU A 181 -6.58 -9.54 2.34
N ILE A 182 -5.82 -8.59 1.76
CA ILE A 182 -4.71 -8.89 0.87
C ILE A 182 -3.65 -9.72 1.60
N GLU A 183 -3.32 -9.39 2.85
CA GLU A 183 -2.38 -10.16 3.67
C GLU A 183 -2.86 -11.58 3.96
N GLN A 184 -4.13 -11.76 4.30
CA GLN A 184 -4.76 -13.07 4.52
C GLN A 184 -4.65 -13.92 3.24
N VAL A 185 -5.07 -13.36 2.10
CA VAL A 185 -5.00 -14.06 0.82
C VAL A 185 -3.55 -14.35 0.43
N SER A 186 -2.62 -13.43 0.70
CA SER A 186 -1.18 -13.63 0.46
C SER A 186 -0.64 -14.82 1.24
N LYS A 187 -1.05 -15.01 2.51
CA LYS A 187 -0.66 -16.18 3.32
C LYS A 187 -1.19 -17.47 2.73
N GLU A 188 -2.46 -17.50 2.36
CA GLU A 188 -3.09 -18.69 1.76
C GLU A 188 -2.46 -19.06 0.42
N LYS A 189 -2.24 -18.07 -0.45
CA LYS A 189 -1.60 -18.24 -1.75
C LYS A 189 -0.14 -18.67 -1.59
N THR A 190 0.59 -18.13 -0.61
CA THR A 190 1.95 -18.59 -0.28
C THR A 190 1.98 -20.04 0.16
N LYS A 191 1.01 -20.49 0.97
CA LYS A 191 0.91 -21.90 1.38
C LYS A 191 0.67 -22.81 0.17
N LYS A 192 -0.27 -22.47 -0.71
CA LYS A 192 -0.54 -23.23 -1.93
C LYS A 192 0.66 -23.24 -2.89
N PHE A 193 1.31 -22.08 -3.05
CA PHE A 193 2.53 -21.94 -3.85
C PHE A 193 3.63 -22.90 -3.37
N ASN A 194 3.91 -22.92 -2.06
CA ASN A 194 4.91 -23.82 -1.49
C ASN A 194 4.53 -25.31 -1.68
N GLN A 195 3.25 -25.67 -1.56
CA GLN A 195 2.79 -27.05 -1.80
C GLN A 195 3.04 -27.49 -3.25
N PHE A 196 2.79 -26.61 -4.23
CA PHE A 196 3.08 -26.90 -5.63
C PHE A 196 4.59 -26.96 -5.90
N LEU A 197 5.40 -26.14 -5.23
CA LEU A 197 6.86 -26.23 -5.30
C LEU A 197 7.39 -27.57 -4.78
N GLU A 198 6.89 -28.04 -3.64
CA GLU A 198 7.29 -29.34 -3.06
C GLU A 198 6.92 -30.51 -3.98
N ALA A 199 5.78 -30.39 -4.68
CA ALA A 199 5.35 -31.35 -5.70
C ALA A 199 6.06 -31.17 -7.06
N GLU A 200 7.02 -30.24 -7.17
CA GLU A 200 7.71 -29.86 -8.41
C GLU A 200 6.77 -29.44 -9.55
N ASN A 201 5.57 -28.96 -9.21
CA ASN A 201 4.58 -28.45 -10.16
C ASN A 201 4.69 -26.94 -10.31
N TYR A 202 5.71 -26.50 -11.04
CA TYR A 202 6.06 -25.08 -11.18
C TYR A 202 5.03 -24.27 -11.98
N GLU A 203 4.29 -24.91 -12.89
CA GLU A 203 3.24 -24.25 -13.68
C GLU A 203 2.08 -23.83 -12.76
N GLU A 204 1.54 -24.77 -11.98
CA GLU A 204 0.47 -24.46 -11.02
C GLU A 204 0.95 -23.50 -9.92
N ALA A 205 2.20 -23.63 -9.47
CA ALA A 205 2.80 -22.65 -8.54
C ALA A 205 2.73 -21.24 -9.13
N ARG A 206 3.12 -21.07 -10.40
CA ARG A 206 3.05 -19.78 -11.08
C ARG A 206 1.61 -19.29 -11.26
N THR A 207 0.70 -20.15 -11.67
CA THR A 207 -0.73 -19.82 -11.85
C THR A 207 -1.33 -19.24 -10.57
N VAL A 208 -1.02 -19.81 -9.40
CA VAL A 208 -1.48 -19.29 -8.10
C VAL A 208 -1.09 -17.83 -7.87
N VAL A 209 0.13 -17.45 -8.27
CA VAL A 209 0.65 -16.08 -8.12
C VAL A 209 0.07 -15.14 -9.16
N GLU A 210 -0.11 -15.61 -10.41
CA GLU A 210 -0.73 -14.81 -11.48
C GLU A 210 -2.19 -14.51 -11.19
N GLU A 211 -2.98 -15.46 -10.69
CA GLU A 211 -4.35 -15.22 -10.23
C GLU A 211 -4.39 -14.17 -9.11
N PHE A 212 -3.42 -14.21 -8.19
CA PHE A 212 -3.31 -13.24 -7.11
C PHE A 212 -2.99 -11.83 -7.66
N LYS A 213 -2.05 -11.72 -8.61
CA LYS A 213 -1.73 -10.46 -9.30
C LYS A 213 -2.96 -9.91 -10.03
N GLN A 214 -3.63 -10.73 -10.82
CA GLN A 214 -4.81 -10.31 -11.60
C GLN A 214 -5.94 -9.76 -10.72
N LYS A 215 -6.11 -10.28 -9.50
CA LYS A 215 -7.16 -9.83 -8.58
C LYS A 215 -6.89 -8.46 -7.96
N TYR A 216 -5.62 -8.08 -7.77
CA TYR A 216 -5.26 -6.93 -6.92
C TYR A 216 -4.28 -5.91 -7.53
N ALA A 217 -3.48 -6.29 -8.54
CA ALA A 217 -2.41 -5.43 -9.06
C ALA A 217 -2.90 -4.22 -9.85
N ASP A 218 -4.15 -4.24 -10.33
CA ASP A 218 -4.80 -3.11 -11.00
C ASP A 218 -5.17 -1.98 -10.03
N LYS A 219 -5.43 -2.32 -8.77
CA LYS A 219 -5.93 -1.40 -7.73
C LYS A 219 -4.90 -1.06 -6.68
N TYR A 220 -3.91 -1.93 -6.46
CA TYR A 220 -3.00 -1.83 -5.33
C TYR A 220 -1.55 -2.10 -5.73
N GLU A 221 -0.63 -1.34 -5.14
CA GLU A 221 0.80 -1.57 -5.27
C GLU A 221 1.24 -2.74 -4.37
N LEU A 222 1.17 -3.96 -4.91
CA LEU A 222 1.48 -5.20 -4.17
C LEU A 222 2.91 -5.26 -3.61
N SER A 223 3.86 -4.57 -4.24
CA SER A 223 5.24 -4.43 -3.75
C SER A 223 5.35 -3.70 -2.42
N SER A 224 4.37 -2.86 -2.08
CA SER A 224 4.33 -2.12 -0.81
C SER A 224 3.78 -2.94 0.37
N ILE A 225 3.14 -4.09 0.09
CA ILE A 225 2.52 -4.95 1.10
C ILE A 225 3.49 -6.11 1.41
N PRO A 226 4.06 -6.22 2.63
CA PRO A 226 5.17 -7.13 2.92
C PRO A 226 4.91 -8.59 2.55
N LEU A 227 3.72 -9.12 2.87
CA LEU A 227 3.37 -10.52 2.59
C LEU A 227 3.13 -10.79 1.10
N ALA A 228 2.53 -9.82 0.39
CA ALA A 228 2.36 -9.91 -1.06
C ALA A 228 3.73 -9.85 -1.75
N GLN A 229 4.59 -8.90 -1.35
CA GLN A 229 5.95 -8.78 -1.85
C GLN A 229 6.76 -10.07 -1.65
N GLN A 230 6.67 -10.70 -0.49
CA GLN A 230 7.33 -11.99 -0.23
C GLN A 230 6.87 -13.09 -1.21
N LEU A 231 5.56 -13.17 -1.50
CA LEU A 231 5.03 -14.12 -2.47
C LEU A 231 5.58 -13.86 -3.88
N LEU A 232 5.60 -12.59 -4.31
CA LEU A 232 6.13 -12.18 -5.62
C LEU A 232 7.62 -12.52 -5.75
N LEU A 233 8.42 -12.16 -4.74
CA LEU A 233 9.86 -12.47 -4.72
C LEU A 233 10.12 -13.99 -4.76
N LYS A 234 9.27 -14.81 -4.14
CA LYS A 234 9.39 -16.26 -4.22
C LYS A 234 9.15 -16.79 -5.63
N GLU A 235 8.15 -16.27 -6.32
CA GLU A 235 7.88 -16.61 -7.72
C GLU A 235 9.04 -16.21 -8.63
N GLU A 236 9.53 -14.98 -8.50
CA GLU A 236 10.68 -14.48 -9.28
C GLU A 236 11.92 -15.36 -9.10
N ASN A 237 12.23 -15.71 -7.84
CA ASN A 237 13.35 -16.60 -7.52
C ASN A 237 13.17 -18.01 -8.10
N MET A 238 11.94 -18.55 -8.08
CA MET A 238 11.61 -19.83 -8.71
C MET A 238 11.85 -19.76 -10.22
N VAL A 239 11.29 -18.74 -10.89
CA VAL A 239 11.42 -18.55 -12.34
C VAL A 239 12.88 -18.41 -12.74
N TYR A 240 13.68 -17.66 -11.96
CA TYR A 240 15.11 -17.52 -12.21
C TYR A 240 15.85 -18.86 -12.11
N LYS A 241 15.58 -19.67 -11.08
CA LYS A 241 16.16 -21.01 -10.92
C LYS A 241 15.78 -21.94 -12.07
N ILE A 242 14.51 -21.93 -12.47
CA ILE A 242 14.01 -22.71 -13.61
C ILE A 242 14.78 -22.32 -14.89
N LYS A 243 14.98 -21.03 -15.13
CA LYS A 243 15.72 -20.55 -16.31
C LYS A 243 17.17 -21.05 -16.35
N ILE A 244 17.86 -21.06 -15.20
CA ILE A 244 19.23 -21.61 -15.12
C ILE A 244 19.25 -23.09 -15.50
N GLU A 245 18.32 -23.89 -14.95
CA GLU A 245 18.23 -25.31 -15.27
C GLU A 245 17.83 -25.56 -16.72
N GLN A 246 16.93 -24.74 -17.28
CA GLN A 246 16.58 -24.79 -18.71
C GLN A 246 17.80 -24.57 -19.60
N ASP A 247 18.61 -23.53 -19.32
CA ASP A 247 19.81 -23.21 -20.08
C ASP A 247 20.87 -24.32 -19.97
N LYS A 248 20.98 -24.96 -18.79
CA LYS A 248 21.86 -26.12 -18.59
C LYS A 248 21.41 -27.33 -19.42
N ILE A 249 20.12 -27.65 -19.40
CA ILE A 249 19.55 -28.73 -20.23
C ILE A 249 19.79 -28.47 -21.72
N LEU A 250 19.61 -27.23 -22.17
CA LEU A 250 19.86 -26.85 -23.57
C LEU A 250 21.33 -27.08 -23.96
N LYS A 251 22.29 -26.65 -23.12
CA LYS A 251 23.72 -26.91 -23.34
C LYS A 251 24.05 -28.39 -23.36
N ASP A 252 23.46 -29.16 -22.45
CA ASP A 252 23.66 -30.62 -22.42
C ASP A 252 23.15 -31.28 -23.71
N ILE A 253 21.97 -30.88 -24.20
CA ILE A 253 21.43 -31.37 -25.48
C ILE A 253 22.35 -31.02 -26.65
N GLU A 254 22.87 -29.79 -26.70
CA GLU A 254 23.77 -29.32 -27.76
C GLU A 254 25.09 -30.09 -27.76
N ASN A 255 25.77 -30.17 -26.61
CA ASN A 255 27.00 -30.93 -26.43
C ASN A 255 26.82 -32.40 -26.84
N PHE A 256 25.68 -33.00 -26.47
CA PHE A 256 25.38 -34.38 -26.82
C PHE A 256 25.10 -34.55 -28.33
N SER A 257 24.39 -33.60 -28.94
CA SER A 257 24.13 -33.57 -30.38
C SER A 257 25.41 -33.44 -31.21
N GLU A 258 26.38 -32.64 -30.76
CA GLU A 258 27.68 -32.52 -31.41
C GLU A 258 28.48 -33.82 -31.35
N LYS A 259 28.53 -34.48 -30.18
CA LYS A 259 29.19 -35.80 -30.03
C LYS A 259 28.60 -36.85 -30.96
N MET A 260 27.28 -36.84 -31.15
CA MET A 260 26.59 -37.73 -32.11
C MET A 260 26.99 -37.48 -33.56
N GLY A 261 27.39 -36.26 -33.92
CA GLY A 261 27.96 -35.99 -35.25
C GLY A 261 29.32 -36.66 -35.48
N LYS A 262 30.07 -36.92 -34.40
CA LYS A 262 31.47 -37.38 -34.44
C LYS A 262 31.62 -38.89 -34.18
N SER A 263 30.74 -39.51 -33.38
CA SER A 263 30.77 -40.95 -33.09
C SER A 263 29.49 -41.65 -33.54
N ARG A 264 29.62 -42.71 -34.34
CA ARG A 264 28.51 -43.49 -34.93
C ARG A 264 28.52 -44.97 -34.55
N ASN A 265 29.07 -45.32 -33.38
CA ASN A 265 29.07 -46.71 -32.90
C ASN A 265 27.80 -47.05 -32.08
N ILE A 266 27.52 -48.34 -31.91
CA ILE A 266 26.33 -48.81 -31.15
C ILE A 266 26.36 -48.41 -29.68
N ILE A 267 27.54 -48.39 -29.04
CA ILE A 267 27.67 -48.05 -27.61
C ILE A 267 27.20 -46.60 -27.38
N PHE A 268 27.63 -45.68 -28.23
CA PHE A 268 27.22 -44.28 -28.21
C PHE A 268 25.72 -44.11 -28.48
N LEU A 269 25.13 -44.88 -29.39
CA LEU A 269 23.68 -44.88 -29.63
C LEU A 269 22.89 -45.37 -28.40
N LYS A 270 23.39 -46.39 -27.68
CA LYS A 270 22.79 -46.83 -26.41
C LYS A 270 22.86 -45.74 -25.34
N GLN A 271 23.99 -45.04 -25.22
CA GLN A 271 24.14 -43.90 -24.31
C GLN A 271 23.19 -42.76 -24.68
N THR A 272 23.05 -42.47 -25.97
CA THR A 272 22.10 -41.48 -26.49
C THR A 272 20.68 -41.79 -26.07
N LYS A 273 20.24 -43.05 -26.26
CA LYS A 273 18.88 -43.45 -25.92
C LYS A 273 18.60 -43.27 -24.43
N LYS A 274 19.57 -43.62 -23.56
CA LYS A 274 19.47 -43.38 -22.11
C LYS A 274 19.39 -41.89 -21.79
N PHE A 275 20.26 -41.08 -22.39
CA PHE A 275 20.27 -39.63 -22.21
C PHE A 275 18.94 -38.97 -22.63
N LEU A 276 18.41 -39.33 -23.80
CA LEU A 276 17.11 -38.86 -24.29
C LEU A 276 15.98 -39.20 -23.31
N ALA A 277 15.96 -40.42 -22.75
CA ALA A 277 14.96 -40.81 -21.76
C ALA A 277 15.08 -39.98 -20.47
N THR A 278 16.30 -39.76 -19.98
CA THR A 278 16.56 -38.92 -18.79
C THR A 278 16.12 -37.48 -19.01
N ILE A 279 16.55 -36.85 -20.12
CA ILE A 279 16.20 -35.46 -20.41
C ILE A 279 14.70 -35.31 -20.67
N GLN A 280 14.06 -36.26 -21.34
CA GLN A 280 12.62 -36.20 -21.57
C GLN A 280 11.84 -36.26 -20.25
N LYS A 281 12.29 -37.06 -19.27
CA LYS A 281 11.70 -37.09 -17.93
C LYS A 281 11.94 -35.78 -17.16
N SER A 282 13.15 -35.25 -17.20
CA SER A 282 13.51 -34.03 -16.47
C SER A 282 12.88 -32.76 -17.08
N SER A 283 12.76 -32.69 -18.41
CA SER A 283 12.22 -31.52 -19.12
C SER A 283 10.72 -31.32 -18.95
N LEU A 284 9.97 -32.38 -18.62
CA LEU A 284 8.53 -32.29 -18.29
C LEU A 284 8.24 -31.31 -17.16
N LYS A 285 9.21 -31.08 -16.27
CA LYS A 285 9.07 -30.15 -15.14
C LYS A 285 9.25 -28.69 -15.54
N TYR A 286 9.97 -28.41 -16.62
CA TYR A 286 10.47 -27.05 -16.90
C TYR A 286 9.73 -26.33 -18.03
N PHE A 287 8.73 -26.95 -18.66
CA PHE A 287 7.78 -26.33 -19.60
C PHE A 287 8.38 -25.32 -20.61
N ASP A 288 9.50 -25.66 -21.25
CA ASP A 288 10.13 -24.82 -22.28
C ASP A 288 9.97 -25.44 -23.68
N LYS A 289 9.28 -24.73 -24.57
CA LYS A 289 9.12 -25.12 -25.97
C LYS A 289 10.47 -25.32 -26.67
N ARG A 290 11.48 -24.49 -26.38
CA ARG A 290 12.82 -24.59 -26.98
C ARG A 290 13.50 -25.91 -26.61
N ILE A 291 13.35 -26.34 -25.36
CA ILE A 291 13.87 -27.64 -24.90
C ILE A 291 13.16 -28.78 -25.63
N LYS A 292 11.83 -28.72 -25.73
CA LYS A 292 11.05 -29.73 -26.46
C LYS A 292 11.47 -29.83 -27.93
N ASP A 293 11.58 -28.70 -28.61
CA ASP A 293 11.99 -28.63 -30.01
C ASP A 293 13.41 -29.23 -30.20
N LYS A 294 14.36 -28.90 -29.31
CA LYS A 294 15.72 -29.46 -29.33
C LYS A 294 15.77 -30.96 -29.03
N ILE A 295 14.93 -31.45 -28.11
CA ILE A 295 14.78 -32.90 -27.85
C ILE A 295 14.26 -33.60 -29.10
N ASP A 296 13.25 -33.05 -29.77
CA ASP A 296 12.66 -33.66 -30.96
C ASP A 296 13.61 -33.63 -32.17
N MET A 297 14.41 -32.58 -32.31
CA MET A 297 15.55 -32.54 -33.24
C MET A 297 16.57 -33.65 -32.94
N LEU A 298 16.98 -33.80 -31.67
CA LEU A 298 17.94 -34.81 -31.25
C LEU A 298 17.41 -36.24 -31.48
N LYS A 299 16.11 -36.47 -31.21
CA LYS A 299 15.43 -37.75 -31.52
C LYS A 299 15.45 -38.06 -33.01
N SER A 300 15.18 -37.06 -33.85
CA SER A 300 15.18 -37.21 -35.31
C SER A 300 16.58 -37.56 -35.81
N LYS A 301 17.60 -36.85 -35.31
CA LYS A 301 19.02 -37.14 -35.60
C LYS A 301 19.41 -38.56 -35.14
N TYR A 302 19.03 -38.95 -33.93
CA TYR A 302 19.26 -40.30 -33.40
C TYR A 302 18.66 -41.38 -34.31
N ARG A 303 17.40 -41.21 -34.75
CA ARG A 303 16.75 -42.16 -35.66
C ARG A 303 17.49 -42.27 -37.00
N SER A 304 17.91 -41.15 -37.59
CA SER A 304 18.69 -41.14 -38.83
C SER A 304 20.00 -41.91 -38.68
N VAL A 305 20.81 -41.56 -37.67
CA VAL A 305 22.12 -42.19 -37.45
C VAL A 305 21.97 -43.68 -37.12
N ASN A 306 20.97 -44.05 -36.32
CA ASN A 306 20.69 -45.45 -36.00
C ASN A 306 20.29 -46.27 -37.23
N ASN A 307 19.48 -45.69 -38.12
CA ASN A 307 19.09 -46.36 -39.37
C ASN A 307 20.27 -46.48 -40.35
N GLU A 308 21.09 -45.42 -40.47
CA GLU A 308 22.32 -45.46 -41.26
C GLU A 308 23.28 -46.57 -40.79
N LEU A 309 23.50 -46.66 -39.47
CA LEU A 309 24.37 -47.69 -38.89
C LEU A 309 23.81 -49.10 -39.12
N TYR A 310 22.51 -49.29 -38.91
CA TYR A 310 21.86 -50.58 -39.14
C TYR A 310 21.97 -51.03 -40.60
N ASN A 311 21.71 -50.12 -41.55
CA ASN A 311 21.86 -50.39 -42.97
C ASN A 311 23.31 -50.68 -43.35
N LYS A 312 24.28 -49.94 -42.77
CA LYS A 312 25.71 -50.21 -42.98
C LYS A 312 26.09 -51.62 -42.53
N ILE A 313 25.73 -52.00 -41.30
CA ILE A 313 26.01 -53.33 -40.75
C ILE A 313 25.34 -54.41 -41.60
N ARG A 314 24.08 -54.21 -42.00
CA ARG A 314 23.36 -55.15 -42.86
C ARG A 314 24.08 -55.37 -44.19
N ASN A 315 24.48 -54.30 -44.88
CA ASN A 315 25.19 -54.41 -46.16
C ASN A 315 26.57 -55.09 -46.00
N LEU A 316 27.27 -54.83 -44.90
CA LEU A 316 28.51 -55.54 -44.57
C LEU A 316 28.24 -57.04 -44.35
N CYS A 317 27.19 -57.41 -43.62
CA CYS A 317 26.81 -58.81 -43.42
C CYS A 317 26.48 -59.51 -44.75
N GLU A 318 25.67 -58.87 -45.61
CA GLU A 318 25.34 -59.38 -46.94
C GLU A 318 26.62 -59.59 -47.79
N SER A 319 27.55 -58.62 -47.77
CA SER A 319 28.84 -58.74 -48.48
C SER A 319 29.71 -59.87 -47.93
N ALA A 320 29.81 -60.02 -46.60
CA ALA A 320 30.57 -61.11 -45.99
C ALA A 320 30.02 -62.50 -46.36
N ILE A 321 28.69 -62.64 -46.40
CA ILE A 321 28.02 -63.86 -46.83
C ILE A 321 28.36 -64.19 -48.29
N ASP A 322 28.39 -63.20 -49.17
CA ASP A 322 28.71 -63.42 -50.58
C ASP A 322 30.17 -63.84 -50.79
N TYR A 323 31.13 -63.26 -50.05
CA TYR A 323 32.52 -63.72 -50.05
C TYR A 323 32.68 -65.16 -49.54
N ILE A 324 31.90 -65.57 -48.52
CA ILE A 324 31.88 -66.96 -48.04
C ILE A 324 31.40 -67.91 -49.14
N LYS A 325 30.34 -67.55 -49.88
CA LYS A 325 29.78 -68.41 -50.94
C LYS A 325 30.77 -68.68 -52.07
N ILE A 326 31.65 -67.72 -52.37
CA ILE A 326 32.67 -67.86 -53.42
C ILE A 326 34.02 -68.39 -52.90
N GLY A 327 34.11 -68.76 -51.61
CA GLY A 327 35.30 -69.35 -51.01
C GLY A 327 36.40 -68.36 -50.60
N GLU A 328 36.13 -67.05 -50.62
CA GLU A 328 37.08 -66.00 -50.25
C GLU A 328 37.03 -65.67 -48.75
N PHE A 329 37.42 -66.64 -47.93
CA PHE A 329 37.29 -66.55 -46.46
C PHE A 329 38.08 -65.39 -45.84
N THR A 330 39.23 -65.01 -46.40
CA THR A 330 40.04 -63.88 -45.88
C THR A 330 39.32 -62.54 -46.02
N ASN A 331 38.61 -62.32 -47.13
CA ASN A 331 37.83 -61.11 -47.36
C ASN A 331 36.59 -61.06 -46.47
N ALA A 332 35.92 -62.20 -46.27
CA ALA A 332 34.82 -62.32 -45.32
C ALA A 332 35.27 -62.01 -43.89
N LEU A 333 36.42 -62.53 -43.45
CA LEU A 333 36.97 -62.29 -42.11
C LEU A 333 37.23 -60.80 -41.86
N ARG A 334 37.84 -60.10 -42.83
CA ARG A 334 38.09 -58.65 -42.74
C ARG A 334 36.79 -57.84 -42.59
N ILE A 335 35.71 -58.25 -43.26
CA ILE A 335 34.41 -57.58 -43.14
C ILE A 335 33.78 -57.84 -41.76
N TYR A 336 33.93 -59.04 -41.22
CA TYR A 336 33.50 -59.33 -39.83
C TYR A 336 34.26 -58.46 -38.81
N GLU A 337 35.56 -58.29 -38.98
CA GLU A 337 36.35 -57.37 -38.13
C GLU A 337 35.84 -55.93 -38.23
N GLU A 338 35.48 -55.46 -39.43
CA GLU A 338 34.85 -54.13 -39.60
C GLU A 338 33.47 -54.06 -38.91
N ILE A 339 32.64 -55.10 -39.02
CA ILE A 339 31.35 -55.18 -38.32
C ILE A 339 31.59 -55.12 -36.80
N GLU A 340 32.53 -55.90 -36.26
CA GLU A 340 32.88 -55.88 -34.84
C GLU A 340 33.35 -54.50 -34.37
N GLN A 341 34.12 -53.78 -35.19
CA GLN A 341 34.52 -52.39 -34.91
C GLN A 341 33.31 -51.44 -34.87
N ASN A 342 32.35 -51.57 -35.79
CA ASN A 342 31.13 -50.73 -35.78
C ASN A 342 30.17 -51.09 -34.63
N LEU A 343 30.14 -52.37 -34.21
CA LEU A 343 29.38 -52.85 -33.06
C LEU A 343 30.07 -52.52 -31.72
N GLU A 344 31.38 -52.27 -31.76
CA GLU A 344 32.30 -52.28 -30.61
C GLU A 344 32.07 -53.51 -29.71
N LEU A 345 32.17 -54.72 -30.29
CA LEU A 345 32.14 -55.98 -29.51
C LEU A 345 33.39 -56.20 -28.65
N ASN A 346 34.44 -55.39 -28.81
CA ASN A 346 35.61 -55.45 -27.94
C ASN A 346 35.61 -54.29 -26.95
N ASN A 347 35.10 -54.55 -25.73
CA ASN A 347 35.74 -54.01 -24.54
C ASN A 347 35.79 -55.10 -23.45
N SER A 348 37.01 -55.38 -22.98
CA SER A 348 37.43 -56.16 -21.79
C SER A 348 37.41 -57.71 -21.82
N GLN A 349 38.46 -58.32 -22.39
CA GLN A 349 39.10 -59.55 -21.85
C GLN A 349 40.60 -59.58 -22.20
N LYS A 350 41.36 -58.57 -21.75
CA LYS A 350 42.79 -58.70 -21.39
C LYS A 350 43.07 -57.89 -20.11
N ALA A 351 42.19 -58.05 -19.14
CA ALA A 351 42.55 -57.93 -17.73
C ALA A 351 42.71 -59.38 -17.25
N GLY A 352 43.94 -59.89 -17.28
CA GLY A 352 44.26 -61.28 -16.97
C GLY A 352 45.42 -61.82 -17.79
N GLU A 353 46.59 -61.18 -17.69
CA GLU A 353 47.93 -61.79 -17.63
C GLU A 353 48.96 -60.71 -17.30
#